data_AF-A0A8J2NJA8-F1
#
_entry.id   AF-A0A8J2NJA8-F1
#
_cell.length_a   1.000
_cell.length_b   1.000
_cell.length_c   1.000
_cell.angle_alpha   90.00
_cell.angle_beta   90.00
_cell.angle_gamma   90.00
#
_symmetry.space_group_name_H-M   'P 1'
#
loop_
_entity.id
_entity.type
_entity.pdbx_description
1 polymer ?
#
loop_
_entity_poly.entity_id
_entity_poly.type
_entity_poly.pdbx_seq_one_letter_code
_entity_poly.pdbx_strand_id
1 'polypeptide(L)'
;SEQAARNRQLIQDNFEDYDAYLMPLPGKKVVSEEFTGSIGEMKPEFRNHVERFAVNLVADVAPKKFGSTLARGNTFFETFEKLALAFNTEDMPSPSSILE
;
A
#
# COMPACT_ATOMS: atom_id res chain seq x y z
N SER A 1 14.39 -20.94 -4.87
CA SER A 1 13.51 -22.09 -4.58
C SER A 1 12.29 -22.01 -5.48
N GLU A 2 11.65 -23.15 -5.75
CA GLU A 2 10.37 -23.24 -6.47
C GLU A 2 9.30 -22.32 -5.87
N GLN A 3 9.26 -22.23 -4.54
CA GLN A 3 8.38 -21.31 -3.81
C GLN A 3 8.56 -19.83 -4.20
N ALA A 4 9.81 -19.38 -4.38
CA ALA A 4 10.06 -17.99 -4.76
C ALA A 4 9.59 -17.68 -6.19
N ALA A 5 9.70 -18.64 -7.10
CA ALA A 5 9.18 -18.49 -8.46
C ALA A 5 7.65 -18.41 -8.45
N ARG A 6 6.99 -19.30 -7.69
CA ARG A 6 5.54 -19.27 -7.51
C ARG A 6 5.05 -17.93 -6.94
N ASN A 7 5.73 -17.38 -5.93
CA ASN A 7 5.34 -16.10 -5.35
C ASN A 7 5.47 -14.94 -6.34
N ARG A 8 6.50 -14.93 -7.20
CA ARG A 8 6.64 -13.91 -8.24
C ARG A 8 5.49 -13.98 -9.25
N GLN A 9 5.11 -15.18 -9.66
CA GLN A 9 3.98 -15.37 -10.57
C GLN A 9 2.68 -14.84 -9.94
N LEU A 10 2.43 -15.15 -8.67
CA LEU A 10 1.23 -14.65 -7.97
C LEU A 10 1.18 -13.13 -7.88
N ILE A 11 2.33 -12.45 -7.69
CA ILE A 11 2.37 -10.98 -7.72
C ILE A 11 2.01 -10.47 -9.12
N GLN A 12 2.53 -11.09 -10.17
CA GLN A 12 2.23 -10.69 -11.55
C GLN A 12 0.76 -10.91 -11.92
N ASP A 13 0.14 -11.97 -11.41
CA ASP A 13 -1.24 -12.33 -11.76
C ASP A 13 -2.30 -11.46 -11.04
N ASN A 14 -1.94 -10.81 -9.93
CA ASN A 14 -2.92 -10.15 -9.04
C ASN A 14 -2.77 -8.62 -8.92
N PHE A 15 -1.74 -8.01 -9.53
CA PHE A 15 -1.52 -6.56 -9.52
C PHE A 15 -1.48 -6.02 -10.95
N GLU A 16 -2.26 -4.97 -11.24
CA GLU A 16 -2.26 -4.30 -12.56
C GLU A 16 -0.89 -3.67 -12.86
N ASP A 17 -0.30 -3.01 -11.87
CA ASP A 17 1.01 -2.37 -11.94
C ASP A 17 1.81 -2.63 -10.65
N TYR A 18 3.13 -2.71 -10.74
CA TYR A 18 4.03 -2.85 -9.60
C TYR A 18 5.33 -2.08 -9.82
N ASP A 19 5.74 -1.30 -8.82
CA ASP A 19 6.94 -0.47 -8.85
C ASP A 19 7.73 -0.60 -7.54
N ALA A 20 8.98 -0.17 -7.59
CA ALA A 20 9.85 -0.10 -6.42
C ALA A 20 10.55 1.25 -6.34
N TYR A 21 10.58 1.84 -5.14
CA TYR A 21 11.32 3.06 -4.85
C TYR A 21 12.32 2.81 -3.72
N LEU A 22 13.60 3.07 -3.99
CA LEU A 22 14.67 2.89 -3.00
C LEU A 22 14.82 4.18 -2.18
N MET A 23 14.46 4.10 -0.90
CA MET A 23 14.62 5.20 0.05
C MET A 23 15.98 5.13 0.76
N PRO A 24 16.73 6.24 0.85
CA PRO A 24 17.95 6.29 1.65
C PRO A 24 17.61 6.22 3.16
N LEU A 25 18.61 5.96 4.00
CA LEU A 25 18.40 5.97 5.45
C LEU A 25 18.07 7.38 5.96
N PRO A 26 17.09 7.55 6.85
CA PRO A 26 16.63 8.87 7.32
C PRO A 26 17.63 9.59 8.23
N GLY A 27 18.60 8.86 8.79
CA GLY A 27 19.57 9.35 9.76
C GLY A 27 19.30 8.81 11.17
N LYS A 28 20.34 8.80 12.01
CA LYS A 28 20.27 8.19 13.36
C LYS A 28 19.23 8.87 14.25
N LYS A 29 19.08 10.19 14.13
CA LYS A 29 18.15 10.96 14.97
C LYS A 29 16.68 10.54 14.77
N VAL A 30 16.30 10.15 13.55
CA VAL A 30 14.94 9.68 13.23
C VAL A 30 14.62 8.33 13.87
N VAL A 31 15.64 7.53 14.20
CA VAL A 31 15.48 6.23 14.87
C VAL A 31 15.44 6.38 16.41
N SER A 32 15.70 7.59 16.93
CA SER A 32 15.65 7.90 18.35
C SER A 32 14.21 8.12 18.82
N GLU A 33 13.93 7.78 20.08
CA GLU A 33 12.68 8.12 20.77
C GLU A 33 12.47 9.63 20.93
N GLU A 34 13.54 10.42 20.80
CA GLU A 34 13.51 11.89 20.87
C GLU A 34 13.18 12.56 19.54
N PHE A 35 12.91 11.79 18.48
CA PHE A 35 12.58 12.35 17.17
C PHE A 35 11.26 13.11 17.23
N THR A 36 11.28 14.40 16.87
CA THR A 36 10.10 15.27 16.98
C THR A 36 9.27 15.32 15.70
N GLY A 37 9.72 14.66 14.62
CA GLY A 37 9.13 14.82 13.29
C GLY A 37 9.72 15.99 12.49
N SER A 38 10.62 16.78 13.07
CA SER A 38 11.14 17.98 12.42
C SER A 38 12.03 17.66 11.22
N ILE A 39 11.82 18.40 10.13
CA ILE A 39 12.60 18.30 8.88
C ILE A 39 14.09 18.55 9.13
N GLY A 40 14.45 19.39 10.10
CA GLY A 40 15.83 19.67 10.47
C GLY A 40 16.58 18.46 11.05
N GLU A 41 15.85 17.44 11.50
CA GLU A 41 16.39 16.24 12.17
C GLU A 41 16.69 15.09 11.20
N MET A 42 16.25 15.23 9.94
CA MET A 42 16.43 14.24 8.89
C MET A 42 17.67 14.55 8.04
N LYS A 43 18.28 13.50 7.48
CA LYS A 43 19.36 13.67 6.48
C LYS A 43 18.86 14.42 5.24
N PRO A 44 19.64 15.37 4.68
CA PRO A 44 19.24 16.10 3.47
C PRO A 44 18.84 15.20 2.29
N GLU A 45 19.60 14.14 2.04
CA GLU A 45 19.33 13.18 0.97
C GLU A 45 17.97 12.50 1.14
N PHE A 46 17.63 12.07 2.36
CA PHE A 46 16.33 11.47 2.66
C PHE A 46 15.19 12.44 2.37
N ARG A 47 15.30 13.69 2.79
CA ARG A 47 14.27 14.71 2.55
C ARG A 47 14.00 14.92 1.06
N ASN A 48 15.07 15.02 0.26
CA ASN A 48 14.95 15.18 -1.18
C ASN A 48 14.24 13.98 -1.83
N HIS A 49 14.52 12.76 -1.34
CA HIS A 49 13.83 11.56 -1.80
C HIS A 49 12.36 11.50 -1.34
N VAL A 50 12.04 11.93 -0.12
CA VAL A 50 10.66 12.04 0.38
C VAL A 50 9.85 13.02 -0.47
N GLU A 51 10.40 14.19 -0.78
CA GLU A 51 9.72 15.20 -1.59
C GLU A 51 9.38 14.66 -2.98
N ARG A 52 10.36 14.02 -3.65
CA ARG A 52 10.15 13.38 -4.95
C ARG A 52 9.15 12.25 -4.88
N PHE A 53 9.25 11.39 -3.87
CA PHE A 53 8.36 10.25 -3.69
C PHE A 53 6.92 10.70 -3.44
N ALA A 54 6.72 11.71 -2.59
CA ALA A 54 5.40 12.27 -2.32
C ALA A 54 4.76 12.86 -3.58
N VAL A 55 5.51 13.61 -4.39
CA VAL A 55 5.04 14.13 -5.68
C VAL A 55 4.63 12.99 -6.62
N ASN A 56 5.46 11.96 -6.74
CA ASN A 56 5.16 10.81 -7.59
C ASN A 56 3.90 10.06 -7.14
N LEU A 57 3.69 9.89 -5.84
CA LEU A 57 2.51 9.20 -5.30
C LEU A 57 1.19 9.92 -5.58
N VAL A 58 1.20 11.25 -5.61
CA VAL A 58 -0.02 12.05 -5.77
C VAL A 58 -0.24 12.55 -7.20
N ALA A 59 0.77 12.47 -8.07
CA ALA A 59 0.68 12.93 -9.45
C ALA A 59 -0.24 12.06 -10.32
N ASP A 60 -0.29 10.76 -10.04
CA ASP A 60 -1.08 9.79 -10.81
C ASP A 60 -1.91 8.88 -9.90
N VAL A 61 -2.88 9.49 -9.21
CA VAL A 61 -3.79 8.76 -8.32
C VAL A 61 -4.80 7.99 -9.17
N ALA A 62 -4.55 6.70 -9.36
CA ALA A 62 -5.49 5.82 -10.03
C ALA A 62 -6.81 5.71 -9.26
N PRO A 63 -7.99 5.84 -9.92
CA PRO A 63 -9.26 5.63 -9.25
C PRO A 63 -9.42 4.17 -8.84
N LYS A 64 -9.92 3.93 -7.62
CA LYS A 64 -10.11 2.57 -7.10
C LYS A 64 -11.10 1.81 -7.98
N LYS A 65 -10.75 0.57 -8.33
CA LYS A 65 -11.63 -0.40 -9.00
C LYS A 65 -11.93 -1.59 -8.08
N PHE A 66 -13.12 -2.17 -8.25
CA PHE A 66 -13.47 -3.51 -7.80
C PHE A 66 -13.82 -4.34 -9.05
N GLY A 67 -12.97 -5.32 -9.39
CA GLY A 67 -13.01 -5.94 -10.71
C GLY A 67 -12.81 -4.90 -11.81
N SER A 68 -13.68 -4.90 -12.82
CA SER A 68 -13.67 -3.91 -13.91
C SER A 68 -14.42 -2.60 -13.60
N THR A 69 -15.01 -2.47 -12.40
CA THR A 69 -15.91 -1.35 -12.07
C THR A 69 -15.21 -0.30 -11.23
N LEU A 70 -15.29 0.97 -11.66
CA LEU A 70 -14.83 2.12 -10.86
C LEU A 70 -15.67 2.28 -9.59
N ALA A 71 -15.00 2.32 -8.44
CA ALA A 71 -15.63 2.57 -7.16
C ALA A 71 -15.99 4.06 -7.03
N ARG A 72 -17.28 4.33 -6.85
CA ARG A 72 -17.78 5.62 -6.36
C ARG A 72 -17.74 5.65 -4.84
N GLY A 73 -17.86 6.83 -4.24
CA GLY A 73 -17.85 7.00 -2.77
C GLY A 73 -18.76 6.02 -2.04
N ASN A 74 -20.05 5.97 -2.39
CA ASN A 74 -21.02 5.07 -1.74
C ASN A 74 -20.65 3.59 -1.92
N THR A 75 -20.36 3.17 -3.17
CA THR A 75 -19.99 1.77 -3.46
C THR A 75 -18.69 1.35 -2.78
N PHE A 76 -17.77 2.30 -2.53
CA PHE A 76 -16.55 2.03 -1.80
C PHE A 76 -16.85 1.72 -0.33
N PHE A 77 -17.69 2.53 0.33
CA PHE A 77 -18.09 2.28 1.71
C PHE A 77 -18.89 0.98 1.86
N GLU A 78 -19.89 0.74 1.00
CA GLU A 78 -20.68 -0.49 1.00
C GLU A 78 -19.80 -1.73 0.84
N THR A 79 -18.83 -1.68 -0.09
CA THR A 79 -17.89 -2.78 -0.31
C THR A 79 -16.98 -2.97 0.90
N PHE A 80 -16.50 -1.88 1.50
CA PHE A 80 -15.65 -1.93 2.69
C PHE A 80 -16.38 -2.54 3.88
N GLU A 81 -17.65 -2.21 4.10
CA GLU A 81 -18.48 -2.81 5.16
C GLU A 81 -18.65 -4.31 4.96
N LYS A 82 -18.91 -4.76 3.72
CA LYS A 82 -18.98 -6.20 3.40
C LYS A 82 -17.67 -6.91 3.69
N LEU A 83 -16.53 -6.32 3.30
CA LEU A 83 -15.22 -6.86 3.64
C LEU A 83 -15.05 -6.93 5.16
N ALA A 84 -15.36 -5.87 5.90
CA ALA A 84 -15.24 -5.87 7.35
C ALA A 84 -16.08 -6.97 8.00
N LEU A 85 -17.30 -7.22 7.53
CA LEU A 85 -18.16 -8.31 8.00
C LEU A 85 -17.61 -9.69 7.65
N ALA A 86 -17.13 -9.89 6.42
CA ALA A 86 -16.56 -11.17 5.98
C ALA A 86 -15.30 -11.55 6.77
N PHE A 87 -14.54 -10.56 7.23
CA PHE A 87 -13.36 -10.77 8.09
C PHE A 87 -13.69 -10.74 9.59
N ASN A 88 -14.95 -10.52 9.98
CA ASN A 88 -15.40 -10.54 11.38
C ASN A 88 -15.84 -11.95 11.81
N THR A 89 -15.02 -12.95 11.47
CA THR A 89 -15.18 -14.37 11.82
C THR A 89 -13.92 -14.87 12.49
N GLU A 90 -14.00 -15.95 13.28
CA GLU A 90 -12.80 -16.53 13.94
C GLU A 90 -11.78 -17.04 12.92
N ASP A 91 -12.25 -17.52 11.77
CA ASP A 91 -11.42 -18.02 10.68
C ASP A 91 -11.29 -16.99 9.55
N MET A 92 -10.18 -17.06 8.81
CA MET A 92 -9.99 -16.30 7.57
C MET A 92 -11.06 -16.70 6.55
N PRO A 93 -11.78 -15.74 5.93
CA PRO A 93 -12.77 -16.06 4.91
C PRO A 93 -12.11 -16.74 3.71
N SER A 94 -12.84 -17.70 3.12
CA SER A 94 -12.42 -18.27 1.84
C SER A 94 -12.42 -17.19 0.75
N PRO A 95 -11.52 -17.23 -0.24
CA PRO A 95 -11.54 -16.24 -1.34
C PRO A 95 -12.89 -16.13 -2.06
N SER A 96 -13.65 -17.23 -2.12
CA SER A 96 -15.01 -17.29 -2.66
C SER A 96 -16.04 -16.53 -1.81
N SER A 97 -15.94 -16.59 -0.49
CA SER A 97 -16.90 -15.97 0.43
C SER A 97 -16.70 -14.46 0.64
N ILE A 98 -15.62 -13.89 0.08
CA ILE A 98 -15.35 -12.43 0.11
C ILE A 98 -16.11 -11.72 -1.02
N LEU A 99 -16.44 -12.44 -2.11
CA LEU A 99 -17.03 -11.88 -3.34
C LEU A 99 -18.53 -12.17 -3.50
N GLU A 100 -19.11 -12.98 -2.61
CA GLU A 100 -20.56 -13.24 -2.49
C GLU A 100 -21.25 -12.19 -1.61
#